data_AF-A0A7S3EZA4-F1
#
_entry.id   AF-A0A7S3EZA4-F1
#
_cell.length_a   1.000
_cell.length_b   1.000
_cell.length_c   1.000
_cell.angle_alpha   90.00
_cell.angle_beta   90.00
_cell.angle_gamma   90.00
#
_symmetry.space_group_name_H-M   'P 1'
#
loop_
_entity.id
_entity.type
_entity.pdbx_description
1 polymer ?
#
loop_
_entity_poly.entity_id
_entity_poly.type
_entity_poly.pdbx_seq_one_letter_code
_entity_poly.pdbx_strand_id
1 'polypeptide(L)'
;LVVADMAAQAKAYFSEVDANGVSLHSHLAEVIHKLLLEKPKDALETFESLSLETKGKHFKAAEKGGLKDLKSEEQPTKFMMQSKKLFKVDTSEDDTGIPNVIEEMTNFQWAGVGLRPEDSYRLFLAMTALKGDTSL
;
A
#
# COMPACT_ATOMS: atom_id res chain seq x y z
N LEU A 1 -12.43 9.78 50.99
CA LEU A 1 -11.38 10.54 50.27
C LEU A 1 -10.67 9.73 49.18
N VAL A 2 -10.35 8.45 49.41
CA VAL A 2 -9.62 7.59 48.44
C VAL A 2 -10.34 7.42 47.09
N VAL A 3 -11.67 7.36 47.07
CA VAL A 3 -12.44 7.16 45.81
C VAL A 3 -12.43 8.39 44.89
N ALA A 4 -12.33 9.60 45.46
CA ALA A 4 -12.27 10.84 44.67
C ALA A 4 -10.92 11.00 43.97
N ASP A 5 -9.85 10.52 44.60
CA ASP A 5 -8.50 10.49 44.02
C ASP A 5 -8.41 9.48 42.86
N MET A 6 -8.99 8.29 43.02
CA MET A 6 -9.08 7.30 41.93
C MET A 6 -9.87 7.82 40.72
N ALA A 7 -10.97 8.57 40.95
CA ALA A 7 -11.75 9.15 39.85
C ALA A 7 -10.95 10.23 39.08
N ALA A 8 -10.15 11.03 39.78
CA ALA A 8 -9.28 12.03 39.16
C ALA A 8 -8.16 11.37 38.35
N GLN A 9 -7.55 10.30 38.89
CA GLN A 9 -6.51 9.53 38.20
C GLN A 9 -7.05 8.81 36.96
N ALA A 10 -8.25 8.21 37.04
CA ALA A 10 -8.90 7.56 35.89
C ALA A 10 -9.23 8.57 34.78
N LYS A 11 -9.70 9.76 35.13
CA LYS A 11 -9.98 10.82 34.16
C LYS A 11 -8.70 11.29 33.46
N ALA A 12 -7.60 11.44 34.21
CA ALA A 12 -6.31 11.80 33.64
C ALA A 12 -5.83 10.74 32.64
N TYR A 13 -5.90 9.47 33.02
CA TYR A 13 -5.53 8.34 32.17
C TYR A 13 -6.36 8.27 30.88
N PHE A 14 -7.69 8.43 30.95
CA PHE A 14 -8.54 8.42 29.77
C PHE A 14 -8.41 9.67 28.88
N SER A 15 -7.79 10.74 29.40
CA SER A 15 -7.53 11.97 28.65
C SER A 15 -6.20 11.92 27.89
N GLU A 16 -5.40 10.86 28.07
CA GLU A 16 -4.18 10.65 27.28
C GLU A 16 -4.52 10.48 25.79
N VAL A 17 -3.69 11.09 24.94
CA VAL A 17 -3.91 11.15 23.50
C VAL A 17 -3.19 9.99 22.84
N ASP A 18 -3.93 9.17 22.08
CA ASP A 18 -3.36 8.07 21.31
C ASP A 18 -2.63 8.58 20.05
N ALA A 19 -1.88 7.72 19.37
CA ALA A 19 -1.16 8.01 18.12
C ALA A 19 -2.03 8.59 17.00
N ASN A 20 -3.36 8.48 17.09
CA ASN A 20 -4.31 9.06 16.14
C ASN A 20 -4.80 10.48 16.53
N GLY A 21 -4.27 11.06 17.62
CA GLY A 21 -4.65 12.40 18.09
C GLY A 21 -5.97 12.47 18.85
N VAL A 22 -6.56 11.33 19.22
CA VAL A 22 -7.84 11.24 19.93
C VAL A 22 -7.63 10.61 21.30
N SER A 23 -8.22 11.21 22.35
CA SER A 23 -8.25 10.62 23.69
C SER A 23 -9.44 9.68 23.86
N LEU A 24 -9.28 8.65 24.70
CA LEU A 24 -10.35 7.69 24.98
C LEU A 24 -11.60 8.39 25.54
N HIS A 25 -11.41 9.40 26.39
CA HIS A 25 -12.49 10.21 26.94
C HIS A 25 -13.28 10.93 25.84
N SER A 26 -12.61 11.54 24.86
CA SER A 26 -13.29 12.21 23.74
C SER A 26 -14.07 11.21 22.89
N HIS A 27 -13.46 10.07 22.56
CA HIS A 27 -14.10 9.02 21.76
C HIS A 27 -15.37 8.48 22.43
N LEU A 28 -15.29 8.14 23.72
CA LEU A 28 -16.45 7.65 24.48
C LEU A 28 -17.54 8.70 24.61
N ALA A 29 -17.19 9.97 24.85
CA ALA A 29 -18.16 11.06 24.92
C ALA A 29 -18.93 11.21 23.61
N GLU A 30 -18.27 11.10 22.46
CA GLU A 30 -18.91 11.15 21.15
C GLU A 30 -19.82 9.94 20.89
N VAL A 31 -19.39 8.72 21.23
CA VAL A 31 -20.20 7.51 21.06
C VAL A 31 -21.47 7.60 21.92
N ILE A 32 -21.33 8.01 23.19
CA ILE A 32 -22.48 8.22 24.10
C ILE A 32 -23.40 9.32 23.55
N HIS A 33 -22.84 10.41 23.03
CA HIS A 33 -23.63 11.49 22.44
C HIS A 33 -24.46 11.01 21.25
N LYS A 34 -23.87 10.23 20.34
CA LYS A 34 -24.60 9.61 19.21
C LYS A 34 -25.70 8.66 19.68
N LEU A 35 -25.41 7.82 20.67
CA LEU A 35 -26.38 6.88 21.23
C LEU A 35 -27.59 7.60 21.85
N LEU A 36 -27.36 8.74 22.51
CA LEU A 36 -28.41 9.59 23.09
C LEU A 36 -29.26 10.31 22.04
N LEU A 37 -28.68 10.63 20.87
CA LEU A 37 -29.41 11.25 19.75
C LEU A 37 -30.29 10.24 19.02
N GLU A 38 -29.75 9.06 18.71
CA GLU A 38 -30.44 8.05 17.89
C GLU A 38 -31.42 7.19 18.69
N LYS A 39 -31.25 7.08 20.02
CA LYS A 39 -32.07 6.24 20.93
C LYS A 39 -32.51 4.91 20.30
N PRO A 40 -31.56 4.06 19.88
CA PRO A 40 -31.89 2.76 19.32
C PRO A 40 -32.60 1.88 20.36
N LYS A 41 -33.45 0.96 19.89
CA LYS A 41 -34.17 0.01 20.75
C LYS A 41 -33.20 -0.86 21.56
N ASP A 42 -32.13 -1.32 20.91
CA ASP A 42 -31.08 -2.13 21.51
C ASP A 42 -29.75 -1.35 21.51
N ALA A 43 -29.61 -0.50 22.53
CA ALA A 43 -28.45 0.36 22.71
C ALA A 43 -27.12 -0.38 22.87
N LEU A 44 -27.15 -1.61 23.42
CA LEU A 44 -25.95 -2.41 23.64
C LEU A 44 -25.41 -3.02 22.34
N GLU A 45 -26.29 -3.54 21.48
CA GLU A 45 -25.87 -4.14 20.20
C GLU A 45 -25.34 -3.07 19.23
N THR A 46 -26.01 -1.92 19.21
CA THR A 46 -25.63 -0.79 18.35
C THR A 46 -24.36 -0.07 18.80
N PHE A 47 -23.98 -0.19 20.07
CA PHE A 47 -22.81 0.48 20.64
C PHE A 47 -21.50 0.13 19.91
N GLU A 48 -21.27 -1.16 19.60
CA GLU A 48 -20.05 -1.59 18.92
C GLU A 48 -19.95 -1.02 17.51
N SER A 49 -21.07 -1.02 16.77
CA SER A 49 -21.13 -0.44 15.42
C SER A 49 -20.87 1.07 15.42
N LEU A 50 -21.44 1.80 16.37
CA LEU A 50 -21.23 3.25 16.51
C LEU A 50 -19.79 3.59 16.90
N SER A 51 -19.18 2.79 17.77
CA SER A 51 -17.77 2.93 18.16
C SER A 51 -16.82 2.69 16.99
N LEU A 52 -17.13 1.71 16.13
CA LEU A 52 -16.35 1.46 14.92
C LEU A 52 -16.46 2.63 13.93
N GLU A 53 -17.66 3.18 13.76
CA GLU A 53 -17.92 4.30 12.86
C GLU A 53 -17.23 5.60 13.32
N THR A 54 -17.30 5.95 14.62
CA THR A 54 -16.59 7.10 15.18
C THR A 54 -15.08 6.94 15.05
N LYS A 55 -14.55 5.73 15.30
CA LYS A 55 -13.13 5.43 15.13
C LYS A 55 -12.68 5.60 13.68
N GLY A 56 -13.51 5.23 12.71
CA GLY A 56 -13.25 5.44 11.29
C GLY A 56 -13.23 6.93 10.89
N LYS A 57 -14.11 7.76 11.45
CA LYS A 57 -14.15 9.21 11.19
C LYS A 57 -12.88 9.94 11.64
N HIS A 58 -12.33 9.51 12.77
CA HIS A 58 -11.10 10.08 13.32
C HIS A 58 -9.83 9.41 12.78
N PHE A 59 -9.97 8.36 11.98
CA PHE A 59 -8.83 7.71 11.36
C PHE A 59 -8.27 8.60 10.24
N LYS A 60 -7.22 9.36 10.57
CA LYS A 60 -6.43 10.07 9.58
C LYS A 60 -5.53 9.09 8.82
N ALA A 61 -6.06 8.51 7.75
CA ALA A 61 -5.30 7.66 6.83
C ALA A 61 -4.06 8.38 6.22
N ALA A 62 -4.04 9.71 6.23
CA ALA A 62 -2.94 10.51 5.70
C ALA A 62 -1.69 10.60 6.62
N GLU A 63 -1.84 10.42 7.94
CA GLU A 63 -0.72 10.53 8.90
C GLU A 63 -0.09 9.18 9.24
N LYS A 64 -0.81 8.07 9.03
CA LYS A 64 -0.24 6.72 9.03
C LYS A 64 0.16 6.36 7.61
N GLY A 65 1.30 6.92 7.19
CA GLY A 65 2.08 6.38 6.10
C GLY A 65 1.28 5.82 4.95
N GLY A 66 0.69 6.71 4.15
CA GLY A 66 0.32 6.34 2.79
C GLY A 66 1.52 5.68 2.08
N LEU A 67 1.30 4.98 0.97
CA LEU A 67 2.26 4.18 0.19
C LEU A 67 3.74 4.67 0.11
N LYS A 68 4.00 5.95 0.40
CA LYS A 68 5.30 6.60 0.62
C LYS A 68 6.09 6.13 1.86
N ASP A 69 5.45 5.66 2.93
CA ASP A 69 6.11 5.30 4.20
C ASP A 69 6.27 3.79 4.41
N LEU A 70 5.90 2.98 3.42
CA LEU A 70 6.55 1.68 3.28
C LEU A 70 8.02 2.02 3.09
N LYS A 71 8.83 1.89 4.15
CA LYS A 71 10.29 1.97 4.09
C LYS A 71 10.67 1.10 2.91
N SER A 72 10.96 1.77 1.80
CA SER A 72 11.11 1.12 0.52
C SER A 72 12.14 0.04 0.73
N GLU A 73 11.71 -1.22 0.66
CA GLU A 73 12.65 -2.30 0.44
C GLU A 73 13.55 -1.82 -0.72
N GLU A 74 14.86 -1.96 -0.61
CA GLU A 74 15.74 -1.44 -1.66
C GLU A 74 15.55 -2.19 -3.00
N GLN A 75 14.82 -3.30 -2.97
CA GLN A 75 14.66 -4.21 -4.10
C GLN A 75 13.70 -3.69 -5.20
N PRO A 76 12.49 -3.16 -4.91
CA PRO A 76 11.60 -2.64 -5.94
C PRO A 76 12.19 -1.41 -6.64
N THR A 77 12.96 -0.59 -5.91
CA THR A 77 13.62 0.60 -6.49
C THR A 77 14.79 0.22 -7.39
N LYS A 78 15.62 -0.75 -6.98
CA LYS A 78 16.71 -1.29 -7.82
C LYS A 78 16.16 -1.94 -9.10
N PHE A 79 15.13 -2.77 -8.99
CA PHE A 79 14.49 -3.42 -10.14
C PHE A 79 13.93 -2.39 -11.13
N MET A 80 13.26 -1.35 -10.63
CA MET A 80 12.72 -0.26 -11.46
C MET A 80 13.82 0.52 -12.19
N MET A 81 14.92 0.82 -11.52
CA MET A 81 16.06 1.51 -12.14
C MET A 81 16.73 0.66 -13.22
N GLN A 82 16.95 -0.63 -12.96
CA GLN A 82 17.52 -1.56 -13.94
C GLN A 82 16.59 -1.73 -15.15
N SER A 83 15.29 -1.87 -14.92
CA SER A 83 14.28 -1.97 -15.99
C SER A 83 14.27 -0.72 -16.88
N LYS A 84 14.41 0.49 -16.29
CA LYS A 84 14.51 1.74 -17.05
C LYS A 84 15.80 1.85 -17.87
N LYS A 85 16.90 1.22 -17.43
CA LYS A 85 18.18 1.23 -18.16
C LYS A 85 18.08 0.48 -19.49
N LEU A 86 17.28 -0.59 -19.55
CA LEU A 86 17.10 -1.41 -20.75
C LEU A 86 16.53 -0.62 -21.94
N PHE A 87 15.69 0.39 -21.70
CA PHE A 87 15.13 1.23 -22.77
C PHE A 87 16.11 2.24 -23.39
N LYS A 88 17.35 2.29 -22.90
CA LYS A 88 18.42 3.14 -23.45
C LYS A 88 19.42 2.37 -24.31
N VAL A 89 19.21 1.06 -24.49
CA VAL A 89 20.08 0.21 -25.30
C VAL A 89 19.80 0.52 -26.77
N ASP A 90 20.84 0.86 -27.53
CA ASP A 90 20.73 1.08 -28.97
C ASP A 90 20.44 -0.25 -29.67
N THR A 91 19.24 -0.38 -30.22
CA THR A 91 18.83 -1.48 -31.08
C THR A 91 19.25 -1.18 -32.51
N SER A 92 20.55 -1.17 -32.79
CA SER A 92 21.04 -1.10 -34.17
C SER A 92 20.72 -2.40 -34.92
N GLU A 93 20.30 -2.28 -36.18
CA GLU A 93 19.69 -3.34 -37.00
C GLU A 93 20.59 -4.57 -37.27
N ASP A 94 21.86 -4.54 -36.89
CA ASP A 94 22.82 -5.65 -37.01
C ASP A 94 22.81 -6.58 -35.79
N ASP A 95 21.62 -6.91 -35.27
CA ASP A 95 21.47 -7.87 -34.18
C ASP A 95 21.56 -9.33 -34.64
N THR A 96 22.54 -9.62 -35.51
CA THR A 96 22.88 -10.98 -35.90
C THR A 96 23.23 -11.79 -34.64
N GLY A 97 22.44 -12.84 -34.37
CA GLY A 97 22.62 -13.75 -33.24
C GLY A 97 21.55 -13.69 -32.14
N ILE A 98 20.64 -12.72 -32.15
CA ILE A 98 19.50 -12.68 -31.23
C ILE A 98 18.25 -13.20 -31.96
N PRO A 99 17.54 -14.21 -31.42
CA PRO A 99 16.30 -14.69 -32.02
C PRO A 99 15.22 -13.60 -32.01
N ASN A 100 14.29 -13.64 -32.96
CA ASN A 100 13.15 -12.72 -33.00
C ASN A 100 12.10 -13.10 -31.94
N VAL A 101 12.43 -12.85 -30.68
CA VAL A 101 11.61 -13.19 -29.51
C VAL A 101 10.22 -12.55 -29.58
N ILE A 102 10.09 -11.37 -30.20
CA ILE A 102 8.81 -10.67 -30.33
C ILE A 102 7.83 -11.48 -31.20
N GLU A 103 8.31 -12.00 -32.32
CA GLU A 103 7.51 -12.82 -33.23
C GLU A 103 7.21 -14.20 -32.63
N GLU A 104 8.19 -14.83 -31.97
CA GLU A 104 7.98 -16.10 -31.27
C GLU A 104 6.93 -16.00 -30.16
N MET A 105 6.96 -14.92 -29.37
CA MET A 105 5.96 -14.68 -28.33
C MET A 105 4.57 -14.42 -28.90
N THR A 106 4.48 -13.84 -30.11
CA THR A 106 3.19 -13.70 -30.81
C THR A 106 2.62 -15.06 -31.19
N ASN A 107 3.46 -15.98 -31.67
CA ASN A 107 3.05 -17.36 -31.96
C ASN A 107 2.60 -18.10 -30.70
N PHE A 108 3.29 -17.90 -29.57
CA PHE A 108 2.87 -18.47 -28.28
C PHE A 108 1.54 -17.89 -27.79
N GLN A 109 1.33 -16.58 -27.98
CA GLN A 109 0.08 -15.92 -27.59
C GLN A 109 -1.11 -16.50 -28.37
N TRP A 110 -0.94 -16.84 -29.65
CA TRP A 110 -1.97 -17.53 -30.44
C TRP A 110 -2.27 -18.94 -29.93
N ALA A 111 -1.29 -19.61 -29.32
CA ALA A 111 -1.48 -20.88 -28.63
C ALA A 111 -2.06 -20.72 -27.20
N GLY A 112 -2.38 -19.48 -26.76
CA GLY A 112 -2.92 -19.18 -25.44
C GLY A 112 -1.89 -19.23 -24.31
N VAL A 113 -0.60 -19.24 -24.64
CA VAL A 113 0.52 -19.28 -23.68
C VAL A 113 1.50 -18.12 -23.94
N GLY A 114 2.45 -17.88 -23.04
CA GLY A 114 3.52 -16.91 -23.26
C GLY A 114 3.37 -15.60 -22.48
N LEU A 115 4.23 -14.65 -22.82
CA LEU A 115 4.35 -13.36 -22.14
C LEU A 115 3.49 -12.30 -22.82
N ARG A 116 3.16 -11.23 -22.09
CA ARG A 116 2.51 -10.07 -22.67
C ARG A 116 3.46 -9.37 -23.65
N PRO A 117 2.94 -8.60 -24.63
CA PRO A 117 3.77 -7.87 -25.58
C PRO A 117 4.82 -6.96 -24.90
N GLU A 118 4.45 -6.31 -23.79
CA GLU A 118 5.36 -5.40 -23.06
C GLU A 118 6.50 -6.15 -22.37
N ASP A 119 6.22 -7.33 -21.83
CA ASP A 119 7.21 -8.17 -21.16
C ASP A 119 8.13 -8.86 -22.18
N SER A 120 7.59 -9.21 -23.36
CA SER A 120 8.33 -9.76 -24.49
C SER A 120 9.32 -8.74 -25.07
N TYR A 121 8.92 -7.47 -25.18
CA TYR A 121 9.82 -6.39 -25.61
C TYR A 121 10.93 -6.12 -24.59
N ARG A 122 10.61 -6.15 -23.29
CA ARG A 122 11.63 -6.05 -22.23
C ARG A 122 12.63 -7.21 -22.27
N LEU A 123 12.16 -8.42 -22.56
CA LEU A 123 13.01 -9.60 -22.73
C LEU A 123 13.96 -9.42 -23.91
N PHE A 124 13.46 -8.94 -25.06
CA PHE A 124 14.29 -8.61 -26.21
C PHE A 124 15.39 -7.60 -25.85
N LEU A 125 15.03 -6.48 -25.21
CA LEU A 125 16.00 -5.46 -24.76
C LEU A 125 17.03 -5.99 -23.73
N ALA A 126 16.63 -6.95 -22.89
CA ALA A 126 17.56 -7.59 -21.95
C ALA A 126 18.56 -8.50 -22.68
N MET A 127 18.13 -9.19 -23.73
CA MET A 127 19.02 -10.03 -24.56
C MET A 127 20.00 -9.18 -25.37
N THR A 128 19.55 -8.05 -25.93
CA THR A 128 20.44 -7.11 -26.64
C THR A 128 21.47 -6.49 -25.69
N ALA A 129 21.04 -6.09 -24.48
CA ALA A 129 21.95 -5.60 -23.44
C ALA A 129 23.00 -6.66 -23.06
N LEU A 130 22.59 -7.91 -22.86
CA LEU A 130 23.48 -9.00 -22.49
C LEU A 130 24.52 -9.30 -23.60
N LYS A 131 24.11 -9.26 -24.86
CA LYS A 131 25.03 -9.41 -26.00
C LYS A 131 26.10 -8.32 -25.99
N GLY A 132 25.73 -7.07 -25.76
CA GLY A 132 26.67 -5.96 -25.65
C GLY A 132 27.67 -6.09 -24.49
N ASP A 133 27.26 -6.70 -23.38
CA ASP A 133 28.15 -6.95 -22.23
C ASP A 133 29.10 -8.15 -22.45
N THR A 134 28.75 -9.08 -23.34
CA THR A 134 29.52 -10.32 -23.59
C THR A 134 30.57 -10.16 -24.70
N SER A 135 30.55 -9.07 -25.48
CA SER A 135 31.50 -8.83 -26.59
C SER A 135 32.86 -8.23 -26.15
N LEU A 136 33.38 -8.64 -24.99
CA LEU A 136 34.75 -8.40 -24.51
C LEU A 136 35.59 -9.67 -24.62
#